data_AF-A0A524QVP5-F1
#
_entry.id   AF-A0A524QVP5-F1
#
_cell.length_a   1.000
_cell.length_b   1.000
_cell.length_c   1.000
_cell.angle_alpha   90.00
_cell.angle_beta   90.00
_cell.angle_gamma   90.00
#
_symmetry.space_group_name_H-M   'P 1'
#
loop_
_entity.id
_entity.type
_entity.pdbx_description
1 polymer ?
#
loop_
_entity_poly.entity_id
_entity_poly.type
_entity_poly.pdbx_seq_one_letter_code
_entity_poly.pdbx_strand_id
1 'polypeptide(L)' 'MKKDIASSLSNLGGIKLVQHQYDDSIALYKESIAIKREIGDWPELARTANNLAVAHFEIGRIAVGQ' A
#
# COMPACT_ATOMS: atom_id res chain seq x y z
N MET A 1 -15.75 -10.95 -1.75
CA MET A 1 -15.35 -10.22 -2.96
C MET A 1 -14.61 -8.92 -2.67
N LYS A 2 -15.21 -7.86 -2.11
CA LYS A 2 -14.47 -6.59 -1.83
C LYS A 2 -13.28 -6.77 -0.89
N LYS A 3 -13.44 -7.59 0.17
CA LYS A 3 -12.35 -7.95 1.08
C LYS A 3 -11.17 -8.63 0.37
N ASP A 4 -11.48 -9.57 -0.53
CA ASP A 4 -10.46 -10.32 -1.28
C ASP A 4 -9.73 -9.41 -2.27
N ILE A 5 -10.47 -8.54 -2.98
CA ILE A 5 -9.90 -7.52 -3.88
C ILE A 5 -8.95 -6.60 -3.09
N ALA A 6 -9.39 -6.08 -1.95
CA ALA A 6 -8.55 -5.20 -1.14
C ALA A 6 -7.28 -5.90 -0.62
N SER A 7 -7.40 -7.17 -0.24
CA SER A 7 -6.26 -7.98 0.21
C SER A 7 -5.26 -8.21 -0.93
N SER A 8 -5.75 -8.56 -2.12
CA SER A 8 -4.92 -8.74 -3.32
C SER A 8 -4.21 -7.45 -3.72
N LEU A 9 -4.90 -6.30 -3.70
CA LEU A 9 -4.28 -4.99 -3.96
C LEU A 9 -3.18 -4.68 -2.95
N SER A 10 -3.41 -4.93 -1.65
CA SER A 10 -2.38 -4.73 -0.63
C SER A 10 -1.18 -5.67 -0.84
N ASN A 11 -1.40 -6.90 -1.29
CA ASN A 11 -0.30 -7.83 -1.55
C ASN A 11 0.50 -7.42 -2.78
N LEU A 12 -0.18 -6.99 -3.84
CA LEU A 12 0.47 -6.46 -5.04
C LEU A 12 1.27 -5.20 -4.73
N GLY A 13 0.73 -4.30 -3.89
CA GLY A 13 1.46 -3.13 -3.40
C GLY A 13 2.76 -3.50 -2.67
N GLY A 14 2.73 -4.60 -1.88
CA GLY A 14 3.92 -5.16 -1.25
C GLY A 14 4.95 -5.68 -2.23
N ILE A 15 4.51 -6.38 -3.29
CA ILE A 15 5.40 -6.86 -4.36
C ILE A 15 6.06 -5.68 -5.08
N LYS A 16 5.28 -4.64 -5.41
CA LYS A 16 5.80 -3.43 -6.06
C LYS A 16 6.82 -2.68 -5.21
N LEU A 17 6.60 -2.64 -3.89
CA LEU A 17 7.56 -2.08 -2.94
C LEU A 17 8.91 -2.81 -2.99
N VAL A 18 8.89 -4.14 -2.98
CA VAL A 18 10.12 -4.97 -3.08
C VAL A 18 10.83 -4.80 -4.43
N GLN A 19 10.08 -4.49 -5.49
CA GLN A 19 10.65 -4.21 -6.81
C GLN A 19 11.13 -2.76 -6.98
N HIS A 20 11.13 -1.95 -5.91
CA HIS A 20 11.45 -0.52 -5.94
C HIS A 20 10.53 0.31 -6.87
N GLN A 21 9.35 -0.22 -7.20
CA GLN A 21 8.31 0.46 -7.97
C GLN A 21 7.38 1.19 -7.01
N TYR A 22 7.90 2.25 -6.38
CA TYR A 22 7.24 2.87 -5.24
C TYR A 22 5.93 3.59 -5.60
N ASP A 23 5.85 4.24 -6.76
CA ASP A 23 4.62 4.93 -7.20
C ASP A 23 3.48 3.94 -7.42
N ASP A 24 3.75 2.80 -8.09
CA ASP A 24 2.81 1.69 -8.25
C ASP A 24 2.37 1.14 -6.88
N SER A 25 3.33 0.96 -5.96
CA SER A 25 3.06 0.48 -4.60
C SER A 25 2.09 1.40 -3.86
N ILE A 26 2.34 2.71 -3.91
CA ILE A 26 1.50 3.73 -3.28
C ILE A 26 0.08 3.73 -3.85
N ALA A 27 -0.07 3.65 -5.17
CA ALA A 27 -1.38 3.62 -5.82
C ALA A 27 -2.19 2.40 -5.34
N LEU A 28 -1.59 1.22 -5.36
CA LEU A 28 -2.23 -0.02 -4.93
C LEU A 28 -2.63 -0.02 -3.46
N TYR A 29 -1.78 0.52 -2.58
CA TYR A 29 -2.13 0.65 -1.17
C TYR A 29 -3.28 1.64 -0.94
N LYS A 30 -3.32 2.76 -1.67
CA LYS A 30 -4.44 3.72 -1.58
C LYS A 30 -5.77 3.10 -2.01
N GLU A 31 -5.78 2.35 -3.11
CA GLU A 31 -6.97 1.63 -3.56
C GLU A 31 -7.44 0.58 -2.54
N SER A 32 -6.51 -0.20 -1.98
CA SER A 32 -6.80 -1.17 -0.92
C SER A 32 -7.41 -0.50 0.32
N ILE A 33 -6.86 0.65 0.75
CA ILE A 33 -7.36 1.43 1.90
C ILE A 33 -8.77 1.95 1.63
N ALA A 34 -9.06 2.44 0.42
CA ALA A 34 -10.38 2.93 0.07
C ALA A 34 -11.45 1.84 0.21
N ILE A 35 -11.16 0.63 -0.30
CA ILE A 35 -12.07 -0.51 -0.19
C ILE A 35 -12.21 -0.98 1.27
N LYS A 36 -11.08 -1.10 2.01
CA LYS A 36 -11.10 -1.51 3.42
C LYS A 36 -11.89 -0.54 4.29
N ARG A 37 -11.82 0.77 4.00
CA ARG A 37 -12.64 1.80 4.66
C ARG A 37 -14.12 1.61 4.34
N GLU A 38 -14.46 1.34 3.08
CA GLU A 38 -15.85 1.13 2.65
C GLU A 38 -16.51 -0.05 3.37
N ILE A 39 -15.77 -1.16 3.52
CA ILE A 39 -16.29 -2.39 4.14
C ILE A 39 -16.08 -2.47 5.66
N GLY A 40 -15.47 -1.44 6.27
CA GLY A 40 -15.21 -1.38 7.72
C GLY A 40 -14.13 -2.35 8.22
N ASP A 41 -13.18 -2.78 7.38
CA ASP A 41 -12.07 -3.66 7.77
C ASP A 41 -10.89 -2.86 8.34
N TRP A 42 -11.13 -2.25 9.51
CA TRP A 42 -10.18 -1.35 10.17
C TRP A 42 -8.83 -1.99 10.55
N PRO A 43 -8.76 -3.23 11.06
CA PRO A 43 -7.48 -3.85 11.37
C PRO A 43 -6.59 -3.99 10.13
N GLU A 44 -7.17 -4.45 9.03
CA GLU A 44 -6.46 -4.59 7.76
C GLU A 44 -6.14 -3.25 7.10
N LEU A 45 -6.96 -2.22 7.33
CA LEU A 45 -6.68 -0.87 6.87
C LEU A 45 -5.42 -0.34 7.56
N ALA A 46 -5.31 -0.49 8.88
CA ALA A 46 -4.14 -0.04 9.64
C ALA A 46 -2.85 -0.71 9.13
N ARG A 47 -2.91 -2.03 8.86
CA ARG A 47 -1.78 -2.77 8.28
C ARG A 47 -1.36 -2.22 6.92
N THR A 48 -2.32 -1.96 6.02
CA THR A 48 -2.01 -1.39 4.70
C THR A 48 -1.50 0.05 4.80
N ALA A 49 -2.02 0.85 5.73
CA ALA A 49 -1.54 2.22 5.96
C ALA A 49 -0.09 2.25 6.46
N ASN A 50 0.30 1.31 7.33
CA ASN A 50 1.69 1.15 7.74
C ASN A 50 2.60 0.86 6.54
N ASN A 51 2.19 -0.04 5.64
CA ASN A 51 2.97 -0.36 4.45
C ASN A 51 3.06 0.82 3.47
N LEU A 52 2.00 1.62 3.37
CA LEU A 52 2.01 2.86 2.59
C LEU A 52 3.03 3.88 3.16
N ALA A 53 3.13 4.00 4.49
CA ALA A 53 4.13 4.85 5.12
C ALA A 53 5.56 4.39 4.80
N VAL A 54 5.81 3.07 4.81
CA VAL A 54 7.11 2.50 4.38
C VAL A 54 7.40 2.85 2.92
N ALA A 55 6.43 2.70 2.02
CA ALA A 55 6.62 3.05 0.60
C ALA A 55 7.01 4.52 0.40
N HIS A 56 6.36 5.45 1.12
CA HIS A 56 6.73 6.86 1.07
C HIS A 56 8.11 7.15 1.65
N PHE A 57 8.50 6.45 2.72
CA PHE A 57 9.82 6.61 3.32
C PHE A 57 10.95 6.15 2.40
N GLU A 58 10.77 5.05 1.66
CA GLU A 58 11.76 4.59 0.69
C GLU A 58 11.90 5.53 -0.52
N ILE A 59 10.81 6.16 -0.99
CA ILE A 59 10.90 7.25 -1.98
C ILE A 59 11.74 8.41 -1.44
N GLY A 60 11.47 8.83 -0.21
CA GLY A 60 12.19 9.94 0.43
C GLY A 60 13.68 9.64 0.56
N ARG A 61 14.06 8.41 0.90
CA ARG A 61 15.46 7.97 0.95
C ARG A 61 16.16 8.08 -0.40
N ILE A 62 15.50 7.68 -1.49
CA ILE A 62 16.07 7.79 -2.84
C ILE A 62 16.21 9.25 -3.27
N ALA A 63 15.22 10.10 -2.95
CA ALA A 63 15.27 11.51 -3.30
C ALA A 63 16.37 12.29 -2.54
N VAL A 64 16.71 11.87 -1.32
CA VAL A 64 17.78 12.48 -0.50
C VAL A 64 19.16 11.90 -0.84
N GLY A 65 19.23 10.74 -1.48
CA GLY A 65 20.47 10.05 -1.85
C GLY A 65 21.05 10.42 -3.21
N GLN A 66 20.57 11.50 -3.86
CA GLN A 66 21.08 12.03 -5.14
C GLN A 66 21.81 13.36 -4.94
#